data_AF-A0A6P3RPX6-F1
#
_entry.id   AF-A0A6P3RPX6-F1
#
_cell.length_a   1.000
_cell.length_b   1.000
_cell.length_c   1.000
_cell.angle_alpha   90.00
_cell.angle_beta   90.00
_cell.angle_gamma   90.00
#
_symmetry.space_group_name_H-M   'P 1'
#
loop_
_entity.id
_entity.type
_entity.pdbx_description
1 polymer ?
#
loop_
_entity_poly.entity_id
_entity_poly.type
_entity_poly.pdbx_seq_one_letter_code
_entity_poly.pdbx_strand_id
1 'polypeptide(L)'
;MCPPGSRGVPKASRALLLLPLLVWLLGTPRGVGAGASQRAELRVRVRLPEGQVTEESLQADSDNDSIILELRKPDGTLVSFIADFRKYVKIFRALILGELEKGQSQFQALCFVTRLHHNEIIPSEAMAKLRQKNPRAVRQPEEVRGLEHLHMDIAVNFSQGGLLSPHLRNVCAEAVDAIYTRQEDVWFWLQQGVDSSMFKALPKDTEQALLPHCGQVEDLGKPCVCHYGLNLAWYPCMLKYCHSHDRPVPYKCGIRSCQKSYNFNFYVPQRQLCLWDEDP
;
A
#
# COMPACT_ATOMS: atom_id res chain seq x y z
N MET A 1 62.41 -8.21 54.36
CA MET A 1 63.52 -8.70 53.52
C MET A 1 63.46 -7.95 52.19
N CYS A 2 64.43 -7.07 51.90
CA CYS A 2 64.74 -6.63 50.53
C CYS A 2 65.67 -7.68 49.89
N PRO A 3 65.68 -7.78 48.54
CA PRO A 3 66.71 -7.07 47.79
C PRO A 3 66.18 -6.25 46.59
N PRO A 4 67.02 -5.36 46.02
CA PRO A 4 66.64 -4.32 45.04
C PRO A 4 67.22 -4.56 43.63
N GLY A 5 66.86 -3.70 42.65
CA GLY A 5 67.64 -3.51 41.41
C GLY A 5 66.76 -3.22 40.19
N SER A 6 66.43 -1.98 39.80
CA SER A 6 67.26 -0.92 39.18
C SER A 6 67.20 -0.88 37.65
N ARG A 7 66.44 0.13 37.17
CA ARG A 7 66.76 1.11 36.09
C ARG A 7 67.09 0.64 34.66
N GLY A 8 66.36 1.22 33.71
CA GLY A 8 66.85 1.41 32.34
C GLY A 8 65.82 2.01 31.38
N VAL A 9 65.60 3.33 31.41
CA VAL A 9 65.06 4.08 30.26
C VAL A 9 66.26 4.60 29.47
N PRO A 10 66.23 4.54 28.13
CA PRO A 10 66.82 5.62 27.34
C PRO A 10 65.83 6.26 26.37
N LYS A 11 66.17 7.50 26.05
CA LYS A 11 65.43 8.52 25.31
C LYS A 11 65.39 8.25 23.80
N ALA A 12 64.30 8.73 23.20
CA ALA A 12 64.13 9.36 21.88
C ALA A 12 65.28 9.33 20.87
N SER A 13 64.96 8.97 19.62
CA SER A 13 65.56 9.62 18.46
C SER A 13 64.57 9.72 17.29
N ARG A 14 64.46 10.95 16.75
CA ARG A 14 63.69 11.32 15.57
C ARG A 14 64.43 10.82 14.32
N ALA A 15 63.70 10.20 13.39
CA ALA A 15 64.14 10.08 12.01
C ALA A 15 62.98 10.49 11.10
N LEU A 16 63.15 11.64 10.44
CA LEU A 16 62.36 12.09 9.30
C LEU A 16 62.51 11.07 8.16
N LEU A 17 61.41 10.67 7.54
CA LEU A 17 61.41 10.25 6.14
C LEU A 17 60.26 10.93 5.39
N LEU A 18 60.66 11.63 4.35
CA LEU A 18 59.88 12.43 3.40
C LEU A 18 59.19 11.51 2.36
N LEU A 19 57.92 11.83 2.05
CA LEU A 19 57.22 11.88 0.72
C LEU A 19 57.57 10.84 -0.38
N PRO A 20 56.61 10.37 -1.21
CA PRO A 20 55.80 11.29 -2.02
C PRO A 20 54.32 10.92 -2.32
N LEU A 21 53.56 11.97 -2.67
CA LEU A 21 52.32 11.90 -3.43
C LEU A 21 52.56 11.18 -4.77
N LEU A 22 51.73 10.19 -5.08
CA LEU A 22 51.50 9.75 -6.46
C LEU A 22 50.07 10.06 -6.88
N VAL A 23 49.95 11.13 -7.65
CA VAL A 23 48.82 11.47 -8.51
C VAL A 23 48.75 10.40 -9.60
N TRP A 24 47.74 9.54 -9.57
CA TRP A 24 47.39 8.68 -10.70
C TRP A 24 46.22 9.30 -11.46
N LEU A 25 46.57 9.95 -12.58
CA LEU A 25 45.68 10.24 -13.69
C LEU A 25 45.38 8.93 -14.42
N LEU A 26 44.20 8.36 -14.20
CA LEU A 26 43.60 7.36 -15.09
C LEU A 26 42.17 7.76 -15.37
N GLY A 27 41.89 8.00 -16.65
CA GLY A 27 40.63 8.51 -17.16
C GLY A 27 39.45 7.64 -16.73
N THR A 28 38.41 8.30 -16.24
CA THR A 28 37.12 7.68 -15.99
C THR A 28 36.51 7.24 -17.32
N PRO A 29 36.23 5.95 -17.54
CA PRO A 29 35.30 5.58 -18.60
C PRO A 29 33.94 6.20 -18.25
N ARG A 30 33.24 6.72 -19.26
CA ARG A 30 31.83 7.11 -19.18
C ARG A 30 31.03 5.98 -18.53
N GLY A 31 30.83 6.08 -17.23
CA GLY A 31 29.88 5.28 -16.50
C GLY A 31 28.51 5.71 -16.96
N VAL A 32 27.87 4.83 -17.72
CA VAL A 32 26.42 4.83 -17.94
C VAL A 32 25.78 5.11 -16.59
N GLY A 33 25.08 6.25 -16.48
CA GLY A 33 24.34 6.59 -15.29
C GLY A 33 23.42 5.41 -14.98
N ALA A 34 23.72 4.69 -13.90
CA ALA A 34 22.76 3.82 -13.26
C ALA A 34 21.53 4.69 -13.00
N GLY A 35 20.45 4.38 -13.71
CA GLY A 35 19.20 5.13 -13.62
C GLY A 35 18.82 5.23 -12.15
N ALA A 36 18.79 6.44 -11.63
CA ALA A 36 18.13 6.70 -10.36
C ALA A 36 16.73 6.11 -10.45
N SER A 37 16.40 5.21 -9.52
CA SER A 37 15.08 4.60 -9.42
C SER A 37 14.02 5.68 -9.59
N GLN A 38 13.23 5.62 -10.67
CA GLN A 38 12.28 6.67 -11.02
C GLN A 38 11.00 6.49 -10.21
N ARG A 39 11.11 6.69 -8.89
CA ARG A 39 9.93 6.82 -8.04
C ARG A 39 9.35 8.21 -8.26
N ALA A 40 8.22 8.26 -8.94
CA ALA A 40 7.53 9.51 -9.24
C ALA A 40 6.37 9.70 -8.25
N GLU A 41 6.31 10.86 -7.60
CA GLU A 41 5.22 11.23 -6.69
C GLU A 41 4.36 12.35 -7.30
N LEU A 42 3.05 12.25 -7.11
CA LEU A 42 2.05 13.24 -7.48
C LEU A 42 1.12 13.49 -6.29
N ARG A 43 1.09 14.71 -5.78
CA ARG A 43 0.16 15.11 -4.72
C ARG A 43 -1.03 15.84 -5.30
N VAL A 44 -2.23 15.34 -5.04
CA VAL A 44 -3.45 15.82 -5.69
C VAL A 44 -4.42 16.32 -4.63
N ARG A 45 -4.90 17.55 -4.80
CA ARG A 45 -6.02 18.05 -4.00
C ARG A 45 -7.32 17.48 -4.56
N VAL A 46 -8.07 16.78 -3.74
CA VAL A 46 -9.30 16.08 -4.16
C VAL A 46 -10.47 16.61 -3.34
N ARG A 47 -11.60 16.85 -4.00
CA ARG A 47 -12.86 17.13 -3.33
C ARG A 47 -13.53 15.80 -3.01
N LEU A 48 -13.73 15.53 -1.73
CA LEU A 48 -14.48 14.39 -1.22
C LEU A 48 -15.99 14.58 -1.49
N PRO A 49 -16.80 13.51 -1.50
CA PRO A 49 -18.25 13.60 -1.71
C PRO A 49 -18.96 14.55 -0.74
N GLU A 50 -18.46 14.67 0.50
CA GLU A 50 -18.98 15.53 1.55
C GLU A 50 -18.58 17.01 1.38
N GLY A 51 -17.86 17.34 0.31
CA GLY A 51 -17.44 18.71 -0.05
C GLY A 51 -16.10 19.13 0.54
N GLN A 52 -15.57 18.41 1.53
CA GLN A 52 -14.24 18.64 2.09
C GLN A 52 -13.15 18.44 1.02
N VAL A 53 -12.07 19.21 1.12
CA VAL A 53 -10.89 19.05 0.25
C VAL A 53 -9.76 18.41 1.06
N THR A 54 -9.17 17.34 0.53
CA THR A 54 -8.01 16.65 1.10
C THR A 54 -6.86 16.61 0.10
N GLU A 55 -5.65 16.28 0.57
CA GLU A 55 -4.48 16.02 -0.28
C GLU A 55 -4.19 14.52 -0.28
N GLU A 56 -4.19 13.90 -1.45
CA GLU A 56 -3.87 12.48 -1.67
C GLU A 56 -2.52 12.36 -2.38
N SER A 57 -1.72 11.36 -2.03
CA SER A 57 -0.42 11.11 -2.67
C SER A 57 -0.52 9.89 -3.58
N LEU A 58 -0.08 10.03 -4.83
CA LEU A 58 0.08 8.94 -5.79
C LEU A 58 1.55 8.77 -6.09
N GLN A 59 2.08 7.59 -5.81
CA GLN A 59 3.45 7.22 -6.12
C GLN A 59 3.44 6.10 -7.15
N ALA A 60 4.30 6.23 -8.16
CA ALA A 60 4.55 5.19 -9.13
C ALA A 60 5.99 4.72 -9.02
N ASP A 61 6.15 3.40 -9.00
CA ASP A 61 7.43 2.72 -9.05
C ASP A 61 7.47 1.88 -10.33
N SER A 62 8.11 2.42 -11.36
CA SER A 62 8.25 1.71 -12.64
C SER A 62 9.23 0.53 -12.54
N ASP A 63 10.14 0.53 -11.57
CA ASP A 63 11.14 -0.53 -11.40
C ASP A 63 10.53 -1.77 -10.73
N ASN A 64 9.53 -1.58 -9.86
CA ASN A 64 8.73 -2.66 -9.27
C ASN A 64 7.40 -2.89 -9.99
N ASP A 65 7.08 -2.06 -10.99
CA ASP A 65 5.80 -2.00 -11.69
C ASP A 65 4.63 -2.03 -10.69
N SER A 66 4.61 -1.01 -9.84
CA SER A 66 3.57 -0.82 -8.84
C SER A 66 3.19 0.65 -8.64
N ILE A 67 1.99 0.85 -8.10
CA ILE A 67 1.44 2.17 -7.74
C ILE A 67 0.99 2.12 -6.29
N ILE A 68 1.23 3.20 -5.56
CA ILE A 68 0.75 3.41 -4.20
C ILE A 68 -0.08 4.69 -4.19
N LEU A 69 -1.30 4.62 -3.69
CA LEU A 69 -2.18 5.75 -3.41
C LEU A 69 -2.38 5.84 -1.90
N GLU A 70 -2.07 6.99 -1.31
CA GLU A 70 -2.25 7.28 0.10
C GLU A 70 -3.28 8.39 0.27
N LEU A 71 -4.29 8.14 1.09
CA LEU A 71 -5.35 9.11 1.38
C LEU A 71 -5.68 9.10 2.88
N ARG A 72 -6.29 10.20 3.32
CA ARG A 72 -6.78 10.38 4.69
C ARG A 72 -8.28 10.61 4.65
N LYS A 73 -9.05 9.75 5.32
CA LYS A 73 -10.49 9.90 5.52
C LYS A 73 -10.79 11.07 6.48
N PRO A 74 -12.02 11.64 6.45
CA PRO A 74 -12.42 12.70 7.39
C PRO A 74 -12.32 12.30 8.87
N ASP A 75 -12.54 11.02 9.18
CA ASP A 75 -12.39 10.43 10.52
C ASP A 75 -10.92 10.27 10.97
N GLY A 76 -9.95 10.67 10.14
CA GLY A 76 -8.52 10.56 10.42
C GLY A 76 -7.88 9.23 10.02
N THR A 77 -8.66 8.24 9.60
CA THR A 77 -8.16 6.94 9.12
C THR A 77 -7.21 7.15 7.95
N LEU A 78 -6.04 6.50 8.01
CA LEU A 78 -5.07 6.50 6.94
C LEU A 78 -5.29 5.28 6.04
N VAL A 79 -5.54 5.52 4.76
CA VAL A 79 -5.76 4.46 3.78
C VAL A 79 -4.60 4.41 2.80
N SER A 80 -4.12 3.20 2.53
CA SER A 80 -3.14 2.92 1.47
C SER A 80 -3.74 1.94 0.48
N PHE A 81 -3.77 2.30 -0.80
CA PHE A 81 -4.11 1.41 -1.90
C PHE A 81 -2.85 1.14 -2.71
N ILE A 82 -2.54 -0.15 -2.92
CA ILE A 82 -1.39 -0.57 -3.70
C ILE A 82 -1.88 -1.41 -4.87
N ALA A 83 -1.38 -1.12 -6.06
CA ALA A 83 -1.55 -1.95 -7.24
C ALA A 83 -0.18 -2.51 -7.63
N ASP A 84 0.00 -3.83 -7.47
CA ASP A 84 1.18 -4.59 -7.89
C ASP A 84 0.84 -5.29 -9.21
N PHE A 85 1.32 -4.73 -10.32
CA PHE A 85 1.02 -5.23 -11.66
C PHE A 85 1.79 -6.52 -11.98
N ARG A 86 2.98 -6.73 -11.37
CA ARG A 86 3.76 -7.96 -11.55
C ARG A 86 3.07 -9.17 -10.97
N LYS A 87 2.45 -9.00 -9.82
CA LYS A 87 1.76 -10.08 -9.10
C LYS A 87 0.25 -10.11 -9.38
N TYR A 88 -0.29 -9.12 -10.07
CA TYR A 88 -1.73 -8.93 -10.25
C TYR A 88 -2.46 -8.89 -8.91
N VAL A 89 -1.90 -8.17 -7.94
CA VAL A 89 -2.42 -8.03 -6.58
C VAL A 89 -2.75 -6.56 -6.32
N LYS A 90 -3.92 -6.30 -5.72
CA LYS A 90 -4.23 -5.00 -5.12
C LYS A 90 -4.44 -5.16 -3.62
N ILE A 91 -3.87 -4.22 -2.86
CA ILE A 91 -3.88 -4.24 -1.39
C ILE A 91 -4.51 -2.95 -0.92
N PHE A 92 -5.51 -3.06 -0.05
CA PHE A 92 -6.06 -1.94 0.69
C PHE A 92 -5.62 -2.09 2.14
N ARG A 93 -4.98 -1.08 2.71
CA ARG A 93 -4.76 -0.95 4.15
C ARG A 93 -5.64 0.16 4.68
N ALA A 94 -6.33 -0.09 5.78
CA ALA A 94 -6.96 0.93 6.58
C ALA A 94 -6.32 0.94 7.97
N LEU A 95 -5.71 2.06 8.36
CA LEU A 95 -5.22 2.30 9.72
C LEU A 95 -6.23 3.21 10.42
N ILE A 96 -7.15 2.58 11.14
CA ILE A 96 -8.30 3.20 11.79
C ILE A 96 -7.86 3.68 13.17
N LEU A 97 -8.05 4.98 13.43
CA LEU A 97 -7.69 5.56 14.72
C LEU A 97 -8.73 5.15 15.76
N GLY A 98 -8.27 4.86 16.98
CA GLY A 98 -9.18 4.57 18.09
C GLY A 98 -9.97 5.80 18.49
N GLU A 99 -11.27 5.62 18.71
CA GLU A 99 -12.14 6.64 19.32
C GLU A 99 -12.04 6.57 20.85
N LEU A 100 -11.35 7.54 21.46
CA LEU A 100 -11.20 7.63 22.92
C LEU A 100 -12.56 7.69 23.64
N GLU A 101 -13.56 8.34 23.03
CA GLU A 101 -14.92 8.43 23.56
C GLU A 101 -15.63 7.07 23.63
N LYS A 102 -15.26 6.14 22.73
CA LYS A 102 -15.72 4.74 22.74
C LYS A 102 -14.81 3.82 23.56
N GLY A 103 -13.86 4.39 24.32
CA GLY A 103 -12.91 3.63 25.15
C GLY A 103 -11.75 3.00 24.37
N GLN A 104 -11.55 3.37 23.10
CA GLN A 104 -10.44 2.88 22.29
C GLN A 104 -9.22 3.81 22.43
N SER A 105 -8.13 3.28 22.99
CA SER A 105 -6.86 4.03 23.12
C SER A 105 -5.82 3.68 22.06
N GLN A 106 -6.07 2.64 21.26
CA GLN A 106 -5.15 2.14 20.23
C GLN A 106 -5.80 2.19 18.85
N PHE A 107 -4.97 2.29 17.82
CA PHE A 107 -5.41 2.15 16.43
C PHE A 107 -5.65 0.67 16.11
N GLN A 108 -6.48 0.42 15.09
CA GLN A 108 -6.65 -0.89 14.49
C GLN A 108 -6.22 -0.82 13.03
N ALA A 109 -5.65 -1.90 12.51
CA ALA A 109 -5.24 -1.97 11.12
C ALA A 109 -5.94 -3.14 10.43
N LEU A 110 -6.52 -2.88 9.26
CA LEU A 110 -7.11 -3.88 8.39
C LEU A 110 -6.36 -3.91 7.08
N CYS A 111 -6.16 -5.10 6.53
CA CYS A 111 -5.67 -5.27 5.17
C CYS A 111 -6.59 -6.17 4.34
N PHE A 112 -6.98 -5.68 3.17
CA PHE A 112 -7.76 -6.43 2.19
C PHE A 112 -6.93 -6.63 0.94
N VAL A 113 -6.75 -7.89 0.55
CA VAL A 113 -5.92 -8.29 -0.58
C VAL A 113 -6.81 -8.96 -1.61
N THR A 114 -6.80 -8.46 -2.83
CA THR A 114 -7.62 -9.00 -3.93
C THR A 114 -6.84 -9.00 -5.22
N ARG A 115 -7.36 -9.68 -6.25
CA ARG A 115 -6.76 -9.64 -7.57
C ARG A 115 -6.87 -8.24 -8.19
N LEU A 116 -5.79 -7.78 -8.79
CA LEU A 116 -5.78 -6.60 -9.64
C LEU A 116 -6.20 -7.00 -11.06
N HIS A 117 -7.36 -6.52 -11.50
CA HIS A 117 -7.81 -6.71 -12.87
C HIS A 117 -7.24 -5.63 -13.80
N HIS A 118 -7.19 -5.96 -15.09
CA HIS A 118 -6.81 -5.00 -16.13
C HIS A 118 -7.79 -3.83 -16.16
N ASN A 119 -7.29 -2.64 -16.52
CA ASN A 119 -8.07 -1.41 -16.65
C ASN A 119 -8.79 -0.93 -15.37
N GLU A 120 -8.39 -1.45 -14.21
CA GLU A 120 -8.80 -0.87 -12.93
C GLU A 120 -8.12 0.47 -12.69
N ILE A 121 -6.81 0.55 -12.93
CA ILE A 121 -5.95 1.73 -12.78
C ILE A 121 -4.96 1.79 -13.96
N ILE A 122 -4.49 2.99 -14.33
CA ILE A 122 -3.46 3.10 -15.38
C ILE A 122 -2.15 2.41 -14.96
N PRO A 123 -1.35 1.89 -15.91
CA PRO A 123 -0.05 1.27 -15.59
C PRO A 123 0.93 2.21 -14.89
N SER A 124 1.86 1.65 -14.11
CA SER A 124 2.88 2.38 -13.35
C SER A 124 3.70 3.34 -14.23
N GLU A 125 4.13 2.90 -15.41
CA GLU A 125 4.89 3.74 -16.36
C GLU A 125 4.13 4.99 -16.82
N ALA A 126 2.81 4.88 -16.96
CA ALA A 126 1.98 6.01 -17.36
C ALA A 126 1.73 6.94 -16.17
N MET A 127 1.51 6.38 -14.98
CA MET A 127 1.40 7.14 -13.73
C MET A 127 2.68 7.95 -13.47
N ALA A 128 3.86 7.35 -13.66
CA ALA A 128 5.15 7.98 -13.43
C ALA A 128 5.42 9.19 -14.34
N LYS A 129 4.73 9.28 -15.47
CA LYS A 129 4.81 10.39 -16.44
C LYS A 129 3.78 11.49 -16.19
N LEU A 130 2.82 11.28 -15.27
CA LEU A 130 1.84 12.31 -14.95
C LEU A 130 2.50 13.52 -14.31
N ARG A 131 2.09 14.70 -14.75
CA ARG A 131 2.53 15.99 -14.20
C ARG A 131 1.32 16.88 -14.04
N GLN A 132 1.29 17.64 -12.95
CA GLN A 132 0.25 18.62 -12.70
C GLN A 132 0.58 19.93 -13.39
N LYS A 133 -0.30 20.36 -14.31
CA LYS A 133 -0.23 21.72 -14.87
C LYS A 133 -0.53 22.79 -13.81
N ASN A 134 -1.42 22.50 -12.86
CA ASN A 134 -1.76 23.37 -11.75
C ASN A 134 -1.85 22.53 -10.45
N PRO A 135 -0.86 22.64 -9.54
CA PRO A 135 -0.85 21.92 -8.27
C PRO A 135 -1.94 22.36 -7.27
N ARG A 136 -2.50 23.58 -7.42
CA ARG A 136 -3.56 24.09 -6.53
C ARG A 136 -4.96 23.68 -6.99
N ALA A 137 -5.09 23.09 -8.18
CA ALA A 137 -6.38 22.69 -8.72
C ALA A 137 -6.99 21.56 -7.89
N VAL A 138 -8.19 21.78 -7.39
CA VAL A 138 -8.99 20.75 -6.73
C VAL A 138 -9.61 19.86 -7.80
N ARG A 139 -9.32 18.57 -7.74
CA ARG A 139 -9.77 17.56 -8.70
C ARG A 139 -11.08 16.94 -8.26
N GLN A 140 -11.88 16.59 -9.26
CA GLN A 140 -13.09 15.81 -9.15
C GLN A 140 -13.00 14.66 -10.16
N PRO A 141 -13.58 13.49 -9.87
CA PRO A 141 -13.61 12.37 -10.79
C PRO A 141 -14.38 12.75 -12.06
N GLU A 142 -13.97 12.21 -13.21
CA GLU A 142 -14.73 12.34 -14.46
C GLU A 142 -15.81 11.27 -14.58
N GLU A 143 -15.61 10.14 -13.89
CA GLU A 143 -16.48 8.98 -13.91
C GLU A 143 -16.65 8.46 -12.48
N VAL A 144 -17.88 8.22 -12.04
CA VAL A 144 -18.16 7.57 -10.76
C VAL A 144 -18.48 6.10 -11.06
N ARG A 145 -17.59 5.20 -10.64
CA ARG A 145 -17.78 3.76 -10.79
C ARG A 145 -18.68 3.22 -9.68
N GLY A 146 -19.40 2.14 -9.98
CA GLY A 146 -20.30 1.49 -9.05
C GLY A 146 -19.59 0.94 -7.81
N LEU A 147 -20.37 0.76 -6.74
CA LEU A 147 -19.92 0.12 -5.49
C LEU A 147 -19.54 -1.34 -5.76
N GLU A 148 -18.34 -1.74 -5.34
CA GLU A 148 -17.90 -3.13 -5.39
C GLU A 148 -18.06 -3.78 -4.02
N HIS A 149 -18.87 -4.83 -3.94
CA HIS A 149 -19.03 -5.63 -2.73
C HIS A 149 -18.06 -6.81 -2.75
N LEU A 150 -17.24 -6.91 -1.71
CA LEU A 150 -16.17 -7.88 -1.57
C LEU A 150 -16.39 -8.70 -0.30
N HIS A 151 -16.75 -9.97 -0.47
CA HIS A 151 -16.88 -10.90 0.64
C HIS A 151 -15.54 -11.59 0.89
N MET A 152 -14.93 -11.28 2.04
CA MET A 152 -13.58 -11.70 2.38
C MET A 152 -13.64 -12.91 3.32
N ASP A 153 -13.71 -14.10 2.73
CA ASP A 153 -13.92 -15.37 3.42
C ASP A 153 -12.63 -16.13 3.75
N ILE A 154 -11.46 -15.56 3.45
CA ILE A 154 -10.15 -16.16 3.68
C ILE A 154 -9.23 -15.20 4.45
N ALA A 155 -8.55 -15.69 5.48
CA ALA A 155 -7.43 -15.00 6.12
C ALA A 155 -6.09 -15.34 5.45
N VAL A 156 -5.20 -14.35 5.39
CA VAL A 156 -3.85 -14.47 4.80
C VAL A 156 -2.80 -14.48 5.90
N ASN A 157 -1.90 -15.47 5.87
CA ASN A 157 -0.79 -15.55 6.80
C ASN A 157 0.30 -14.51 6.45
N PHE A 158 0.46 -13.50 7.30
CA PHE A 158 1.44 -12.41 7.11
C PHE A 158 2.89 -12.91 6.94
N SER A 159 3.30 -13.95 7.67
CA SER A 159 4.69 -14.45 7.65
C SER A 159 5.12 -14.91 6.24
N GLN A 160 4.18 -15.47 5.48
CA GLN A 160 4.34 -15.93 4.11
C GLN A 160 3.82 -14.93 3.07
N GLY A 161 3.11 -13.88 3.48
CA GLY A 161 2.45 -12.91 2.59
C GLY A 161 3.38 -12.23 1.58
N GLY A 162 4.68 -12.11 1.88
CA GLY A 162 5.67 -11.60 0.92
C GLY A 162 5.78 -12.42 -0.38
N LEU A 163 5.37 -13.69 -0.39
CA LEU A 163 5.31 -14.54 -1.59
C LEU A 163 4.19 -14.13 -2.54
N LEU A 164 3.08 -13.63 -2.00
CA LEU A 164 1.94 -13.14 -2.76
C LEU A 164 2.22 -11.76 -3.36
N SER A 165 2.72 -10.83 -2.54
CA SER A 165 3.27 -9.56 -3.02
C SER A 165 4.32 -9.05 -2.04
N PRO A 166 5.48 -8.55 -2.52
CA PRO A 166 6.51 -7.97 -1.65
C PRO A 166 5.98 -6.77 -0.86
N HIS A 167 4.93 -6.09 -1.35
CA HIS A 167 4.34 -4.94 -0.69
C HIS A 167 3.61 -5.29 0.60
N LEU A 168 3.14 -6.53 0.77
CA LEU A 168 2.38 -6.96 1.96
C LEU A 168 3.17 -6.76 3.25
N ARG A 169 4.47 -7.07 3.26
CA ARG A 169 5.31 -6.96 4.48
C ARG A 169 5.40 -5.54 5.00
N ASN A 170 5.45 -4.55 4.11
CA ASN A 170 5.64 -3.15 4.48
C ASN A 170 4.30 -2.45 4.72
N VAL A 171 3.27 -2.81 3.95
CA VAL A 171 1.97 -2.15 4.00
C VAL A 171 1.12 -2.71 5.13
N CYS A 172 1.12 -4.02 5.35
CA CYS A 172 0.21 -4.69 6.28
C CYS A 172 0.88 -5.10 7.60
N ALA A 173 2.02 -4.48 7.94
CA ALA A 173 2.79 -4.82 9.14
C ALA A 173 1.99 -4.58 10.43
N GLU A 174 1.12 -3.59 10.44
CA GLU A 174 0.24 -3.27 11.57
C GLU A 174 -1.01 -4.15 11.63
N ALA A 175 -1.32 -4.87 10.54
CA ALA A 175 -2.55 -5.64 10.36
C ALA A 175 -2.31 -7.16 10.38
N VAL A 176 -1.26 -7.64 11.09
CA VAL A 176 -0.80 -9.05 11.04
C VAL A 176 -1.92 -10.07 11.21
N ASP A 177 -2.87 -9.80 12.11
CA ASP A 177 -4.00 -10.68 12.44
C ASP A 177 -5.29 -10.35 11.67
N ALA A 178 -5.26 -9.36 10.79
CA ALA A 178 -6.41 -8.80 10.09
C ALA A 178 -6.12 -8.58 8.59
N ILE A 179 -5.52 -9.59 7.96
CA ILE A 179 -5.28 -9.63 6.51
C ILE A 179 -6.27 -10.60 5.87
N TYR A 180 -7.13 -10.08 5.00
CA TYR A 180 -8.23 -10.83 4.41
C TYR A 180 -8.13 -10.88 2.88
N THR A 181 -8.62 -11.96 2.29
CA THR A 181 -8.78 -12.14 0.85
C THR A 181 -10.06 -12.92 0.53
N ARG A 182 -10.34 -13.09 -0.75
CA ARG A 182 -11.52 -13.80 -1.27
C ARG A 182 -11.12 -15.18 -1.78
N GLN A 183 -11.97 -16.17 -1.58
CA GLN A 183 -11.77 -17.52 -2.11
C GLN A 183 -11.55 -17.53 -3.63
N GLU A 184 -12.25 -16.68 -4.38
CA GLU A 184 -12.09 -16.56 -5.85
C GLU A 184 -10.69 -16.10 -6.27
N ASP A 185 -10.07 -15.21 -5.50
CA ASP A 185 -8.71 -14.71 -5.77
C ASP A 185 -7.65 -15.74 -5.40
N VAL A 186 -7.87 -16.49 -4.32
CA VAL A 186 -7.00 -17.59 -3.90
C VAL A 186 -6.87 -18.61 -5.02
N TRP A 187 -7.97 -19.01 -5.67
CA TRP A 187 -7.91 -19.97 -6.79
C TRP A 187 -6.98 -19.51 -7.90
N PHE A 188 -6.99 -18.22 -8.24
CA PHE A 188 -6.08 -17.66 -9.23
C PHE A 188 -4.62 -17.72 -8.78
N TRP A 189 -4.31 -17.35 -7.53
CA TRP A 189 -2.93 -17.35 -7.04
C TRP A 189 -2.34 -18.75 -6.83
N LEU A 190 -3.16 -19.72 -6.40
CA LEU A 190 -2.73 -21.12 -6.33
C LEU A 190 -2.28 -21.64 -7.70
N GLN A 191 -2.99 -21.27 -8.78
CA GLN A 191 -2.59 -21.62 -10.15
C GLN A 191 -1.28 -20.94 -10.58
N GLN A 192 -0.94 -19.80 -9.98
CA GLN A 192 0.34 -19.11 -10.19
C GLN A 192 1.48 -19.67 -9.31
N GLY A 193 1.24 -20.76 -8.56
CA GLY A 193 2.24 -21.44 -7.74
C GLY A 193 2.41 -20.87 -6.33
N VAL A 194 1.46 -20.07 -5.85
CA VAL A 194 1.44 -19.62 -4.45
C VAL A 194 1.03 -20.78 -3.53
N ASP A 195 1.71 -20.92 -2.39
CA ASP A 195 1.49 -22.02 -1.43
C ASP A 195 0.13 -21.90 -0.72
N SER A 196 -0.64 -22.98 -0.67
CA SER A 196 -1.96 -23.00 -0.02
C SER A 196 -1.92 -22.78 1.49
N SER A 197 -0.80 -23.09 2.15
CA SER A 197 -0.62 -22.88 3.60
C SER A 197 -0.72 -21.42 4.03
N MET A 198 -0.61 -20.47 3.08
CA MET A 198 -0.77 -19.05 3.38
C MET A 198 -2.24 -18.64 3.56
N PHE A 199 -3.18 -19.48 3.15
CA PHE A 199 -4.60 -19.16 3.14
C PHE A 199 -5.33 -20.02 4.18
N LYS A 200 -6.10 -19.37 5.05
CA LYS A 200 -6.94 -20.03 6.04
C LYS A 200 -8.39 -19.63 5.80
N ALA A 201 -9.25 -20.60 5.54
CA ALA A 201 -10.68 -20.35 5.46
C ALA A 201 -11.21 -19.79 6.78
N LEU A 202 -11.97 -18.71 6.69
CA LEU A 202 -12.70 -18.16 7.82
C LEU A 202 -14.03 -18.90 7.99
N PRO A 203 -14.60 -18.91 9.21
CA PRO A 203 -15.94 -19.44 9.42
C PRO A 203 -16.92 -18.80 8.44
N LYS A 204 -17.61 -19.65 7.68
CA LYS A 204 -18.67 -19.21 6.76
C LYS A 204 -20.01 -19.18 7.48
N ASP A 205 -20.87 -18.26 7.05
CA ASP A 205 -22.30 -18.33 7.32
C ASP A 205 -22.82 -19.65 6.72
N THR A 206 -22.85 -20.69 7.55
CA THR A 206 -23.39 -21.99 7.18
C THR A 206 -24.86 -21.96 7.57
N GLU A 207 -25.76 -22.59 6.79
CA GLU A 207 -27.22 -22.52 6.99
C GLU A 207 -27.71 -22.85 8.42
N GLN A 208 -26.89 -23.49 9.26
CA GLN A 208 -27.20 -23.79 10.66
C GLN A 208 -26.86 -22.67 11.66
N ALA A 209 -26.12 -21.63 11.28
CA ALA A 209 -25.84 -20.44 12.10
C ALA A 209 -25.44 -19.24 11.24
N LEU A 210 -26.42 -18.45 10.79
CA LEU A 210 -26.18 -17.12 10.22
C LEU A 210 -25.53 -16.26 11.31
N LEU A 211 -24.30 -15.79 11.09
CA LEU A 211 -23.67 -14.85 11.99
C LEU A 211 -24.34 -13.47 11.83
N PRO A 212 -24.70 -12.81 12.93
CA PRO A 212 -25.24 -11.45 12.86
C PRO A 212 -24.18 -10.44 12.40
N HIS A 213 -24.63 -9.30 11.87
CA HIS A 213 -23.76 -8.16 11.61
C HIS A 213 -23.23 -7.56 12.92
N CYS A 214 -22.00 -7.04 12.94
CA CYS A 214 -21.40 -6.51 14.16
C CYS A 214 -22.14 -5.28 14.70
N GLY A 215 -22.80 -4.51 13.83
CA GLY A 215 -23.72 -3.42 14.22
C GLY A 215 -24.91 -3.88 15.07
N GLN A 216 -25.33 -5.15 14.94
CA GLN A 216 -26.52 -5.73 15.61
C GLN A 216 -26.18 -6.52 16.88
N VAL A 217 -24.90 -6.73 17.17
CA VAL A 217 -24.45 -7.54 18.30
C VAL A 217 -24.16 -6.64 19.48
N GLU A 218 -24.80 -6.83 20.64
CA GLU A 218 -24.45 -6.02 21.82
C GLU A 218 -23.17 -6.49 22.52
N ASP A 219 -22.96 -7.82 22.57
CA ASP A 219 -21.84 -8.43 23.27
C ASP A 219 -20.54 -8.30 22.47
N LEU A 220 -19.59 -7.52 23.01
CA LEU A 220 -18.28 -7.25 22.41
C LEU A 220 -17.43 -8.51 22.18
N GLY A 221 -17.69 -9.59 22.92
CA GLY A 221 -16.96 -10.85 22.83
C GLY A 221 -17.51 -11.83 21.80
N LYS A 222 -18.68 -11.56 21.21
CA LYS A 222 -19.30 -12.48 20.24
C LYS A 222 -18.74 -12.31 18.83
N PRO A 223 -18.68 -13.40 18.05
CA PRO A 223 -18.32 -13.34 16.64
C PRO A 223 -19.45 -12.73 15.82
N CYS A 224 -19.08 -12.04 14.74
CA CYS A 224 -20.02 -11.36 13.83
C CYS A 224 -19.38 -11.11 12.46
N VAL A 225 -20.21 -10.69 11.50
CA VAL A 225 -19.75 -10.23 10.19
C VAL A 225 -19.60 -8.71 10.23
N CYS A 226 -18.37 -8.26 10.04
CA CYS A 226 -17.99 -6.85 10.00
C CYS A 226 -18.15 -6.28 8.59
N HIS A 227 -18.68 -5.06 8.50
CA HIS A 227 -18.65 -4.25 7.29
C HIS A 227 -17.56 -3.18 7.38
N TYR A 228 -16.87 -2.94 6.27
CA TYR A 228 -15.98 -1.80 6.15
C TYR A 228 -16.10 -1.14 4.77
N GLY A 229 -16.50 0.13 4.76
CA GLY A 229 -16.57 0.96 3.56
C GLY A 229 -15.28 1.73 3.28
N LEU A 230 -14.83 1.73 2.03
CA LEU A 230 -13.68 2.52 1.56
C LEU A 230 -14.01 3.20 0.23
N ASN A 231 -13.69 4.50 0.13
CA ASN A 231 -13.89 5.26 -1.11
C ASN A 231 -12.55 5.80 -1.64
N LEU A 232 -12.25 5.51 -2.90
CA LEU A 232 -11.20 6.19 -3.65
C LEU A 232 -11.85 7.35 -4.38
N ALA A 233 -11.78 8.55 -3.80
CA ALA A 233 -12.46 9.74 -4.29
C ALA A 233 -11.94 10.22 -5.65
N TRP A 234 -10.65 10.00 -5.94
CA TRP A 234 -10.06 10.32 -7.23
C TRP A 234 -8.85 9.44 -7.53
N TYR A 235 -8.83 8.80 -8.70
CA TYR A 235 -7.64 8.11 -9.17
C TYR A 235 -7.60 7.99 -10.71
N PRO A 236 -6.42 7.96 -11.35
CA PRO A 236 -6.29 7.75 -12.79
C PRO A 236 -6.65 6.31 -13.21
N CYS A 237 -7.85 6.12 -13.76
CA CYS A 237 -8.38 4.79 -14.08
C CYS A 237 -8.19 4.37 -15.55
N MET A 238 -7.99 5.31 -16.47
CA MET A 238 -7.85 5.01 -17.90
C MET A 238 -6.98 6.05 -18.62
N LEU A 239 -6.29 5.62 -19.68
CA LEU A 239 -5.56 6.51 -20.58
C LEU A 239 -6.47 7.06 -21.68
N LYS A 240 -6.36 8.35 -21.96
CA LYS A 240 -7.01 9.00 -23.11
C LYS A 240 -6.07 9.03 -24.30
N TYR A 241 -6.61 8.71 -25.47
CA TYR A 241 -5.91 8.73 -26.74
C TYR A 241 -6.54 9.78 -27.65
N CYS A 242 -5.68 10.62 -28.25
CA CYS A 242 -6.09 11.65 -29.19
C CYS A 242 -5.57 11.31 -30.58
N HIS A 243 -6.27 11.79 -31.60
CA HIS A 243 -5.88 11.68 -33.00
C HIS A 243 -5.33 13.03 -33.47
N SER A 244 -4.38 12.99 -34.39
CA SER A 244 -3.90 14.19 -35.08
C SER A 244 -3.80 13.88 -36.56
N HIS A 245 -4.08 14.87 -37.40
CA HIS A 245 -3.95 14.73 -38.85
C HIS A 245 -2.52 14.37 -39.27
N ASP A 246 -1.52 14.77 -38.47
CA ASP A 246 -0.09 14.52 -38.74
C ASP A 246 0.40 13.16 -38.22
N ARG A 247 -0.42 12.43 -37.45
CA ARG A 247 -0.04 11.12 -36.88
C ARG A 247 -1.14 10.08 -37.14
N PRO A 248 -0.88 9.07 -37.99
CA PRO A 248 -1.88 8.04 -38.29
C PRO A 248 -2.20 7.14 -37.09
N VAL A 249 -1.32 7.05 -36.10
CA VAL A 249 -1.55 6.26 -34.88
C VAL A 249 -2.00 7.17 -33.72
N PRO A 250 -3.05 6.81 -32.96
CA PRO A 250 -3.49 7.57 -31.80
C PRO A 250 -2.36 7.70 -30.76
N TYR A 251 -2.23 8.88 -30.15
CA TYR A 251 -1.21 9.15 -29.13
C TYR A 251 -1.84 9.41 -27.77
N LYS A 252 -1.12 9.06 -26.70
CA LYS A 252 -1.55 9.32 -25.31
C LYS A 252 -1.58 10.83 -25.06
N CYS A 253 -2.75 11.36 -24.71
CA CYS A 253 -2.94 12.80 -24.51
C CYS A 253 -3.47 13.18 -23.12
N GLY A 254 -3.87 12.20 -22.30
CA GLY A 254 -4.31 12.46 -20.95
C GLY A 254 -4.78 11.21 -20.22
N ILE A 255 -5.48 11.42 -19.12
CA ILE A 255 -6.12 10.38 -18.33
C ILE A 255 -7.62 10.67 -18.21
N ARG A 256 -8.38 9.62 -17.96
CA ARG A 256 -9.68 9.73 -17.28
C ARG A 256 -9.45 9.44 -15.80
N SER A 257 -9.96 10.30 -14.94
CA SER A 257 -10.00 10.03 -13.50
C SER A 257 -11.34 9.45 -13.09
N CYS A 258 -11.32 8.49 -12.17
CA CYS A 258 -12.50 7.86 -11.63
C CYS A 258 -12.61 8.03 -10.12
N GLN A 259 -13.82 7.83 -9.61
CA GLN A 259 -14.10 7.51 -8.21
C GLN A 259 -14.60 6.07 -8.13
N LYS A 260 -14.26 5.36 -7.06
CA LYS A 260 -14.79 4.00 -6.80
C LYS A 260 -14.91 3.72 -5.31
N SER A 261 -16.08 3.21 -4.92
CA SER A 261 -16.37 2.75 -3.57
C SER A 261 -16.26 1.24 -3.48
N TYR A 262 -15.79 0.76 -2.33
CA TYR A 262 -15.64 -0.64 -1.97
C TYR A 262 -16.33 -0.90 -0.65
N ASN A 263 -16.95 -2.06 -0.54
CA ASN A 263 -17.52 -2.57 0.69
C ASN A 263 -16.94 -3.95 0.98
N PHE A 264 -16.26 -4.10 2.10
CA PHE A 264 -15.66 -5.35 2.55
C PHE A 264 -16.49 -5.96 3.66
N ASN A 265 -16.99 -7.18 3.43
CA ASN A 265 -17.67 -7.98 4.45
C ASN A 265 -16.73 -9.10 4.90
N PHE A 266 -16.44 -9.21 6.20
CA PHE A 266 -15.48 -10.19 6.72
C PHE A 266 -15.83 -10.66 8.12
N TYR A 267 -15.45 -11.89 8.43
CA TYR A 267 -15.63 -12.47 9.76
C TYR A 267 -14.66 -11.84 10.78
N VAL A 268 -15.19 -11.47 11.94
CA VAL A 268 -14.37 -11.17 13.13
C VAL A 268 -14.76 -12.08 14.29
N PRO A 269 -13.79 -12.60 15.06
CA PRO A 269 -14.08 -13.49 16.20
C PRO A 269 -14.74 -12.77 17.37
N GLN A 270 -14.58 -11.44 17.45
CA GLN A 270 -15.09 -10.59 18.52
C GLN A 270 -15.52 -9.25 17.93
N ARG A 271 -16.73 -8.77 18.26
CA ARG A 271 -17.24 -7.47 17.82
C ARG A 271 -16.31 -6.30 18.15
N GLN A 272 -15.53 -6.36 19.23
CA GLN A 272 -14.57 -5.30 19.56
C GLN A 272 -13.51 -5.01 18.47
N LEU A 273 -13.29 -5.96 17.56
CA LEU A 273 -12.41 -5.83 16.39
C LEU A 273 -13.11 -5.14 15.19
N CYS A 274 -14.35 -4.69 15.38
CA CYS A 274 -15.18 -4.07 14.37
C CYS A 274 -16.17 -3.08 15.00
N LEU A 275 -15.61 -1.98 15.52
CA LEU A 275 -16.40 -0.94 16.22
C LEU A 275 -16.84 0.21 15.29
N TRP A 276 -16.53 0.10 14.01
CA TRP A 276 -16.89 1.03 12.93
C TRP A 276 -17.97 0.48 12.00
N ASP A 277 -18.48 -0.72 12.27
CA ASP A 277 -19.65 -1.28 11.59
C ASP A 277 -20.89 -0.60 12.14
N GLU A 278 -21.09 0.62 11.66
CA GLU A 278 -22.29 1.41 11.86
C GLU A 278 -23.28 1.05 10.74
N ASP A 279 -24.55 0.81 11.09
CA ASP A 279 -25.59 0.54 10.10
C ASP A 279 -25.73 1.74 9.13
N PRO A 280 -25.96 1.50 7.82
CA PRO A 280 -26.19 2.56 6.82
C PRO A 280 -27.35 3.51 7.14
#